data_AF-A0A963WCF3-F1
#
_entry.id   AF-A0A963WCF3-F1
#
_cell.length_a   1.000
_cell.length_b   1.000
_cell.length_c   1.000
_cell.angle_alpha   90.00
_cell.angle_beta   90.00
_cell.angle_gamma   90.00
#
_symmetry.space_group_name_H-M   'P 1'
#
loop_
_entity.id
_entity.type
_entity.pdbx_description
1 polymer ?
#
loop_
_entity_poly.entity_id
_entity_poly.type
_entity_poly.pdbx_seq_one_letter_code
_entity_poly.pdbx_strand_id
1 'polypeptide(L)'
;AELRIACAEGEVVLRPVKPCPRCPIPNVDPATGETSPEVLDTLSTYRANPVVDGAITFGMNVVIVRGAGHTLRVGDAVAADWKF
;
A
#
# COMPACT_ATOMS: atom_id res chain seq x y z
N ALA A 1 -0.97 -11.68 7.41
CA ALA A 1 0.36 -12.30 7.27
C ALA A 1 1.39 -11.19 7.31
N GLU A 2 2.64 -11.48 7.71
CA GLU A 2 3.72 -10.49 7.66
C GLU A 2 4.41 -10.55 6.29
N LEU A 3 4.91 -9.41 5.83
CA LEU A 3 5.80 -9.28 4.69
C LEU A 3 7.24 -9.30 5.21
N ARG A 4 8.09 -10.10 4.60
CA ARG A 4 9.51 -10.23 4.93
C ARG A 4 10.31 -9.81 3.71
N ILE A 5 11.23 -8.86 3.89
CA ILE A 5 12.05 -8.30 2.82
C ILE A 5 13.52 -8.55 3.16
N ALA A 6 14.21 -9.27 2.30
CA ALA A 6 15.65 -9.50 2.43
C ALA A 6 16.42 -8.31 1.84
N CYS A 7 17.19 -7.62 2.66
CA CYS A 7 18.05 -6.49 2.27
C CYS A 7 19.51 -6.76 2.67
N ALA A 8 20.44 -5.90 2.24
CA ALA A 8 21.87 -6.06 2.51
C ALA A 8 22.24 -6.05 4.01
N GLU A 9 21.43 -5.39 4.84
CA GLU A 9 21.66 -5.23 6.28
C GLU A 9 20.93 -6.30 7.12
N GLY A 10 20.21 -7.22 6.46
CA GLY A 10 19.42 -8.28 7.09
C GLY A 10 17.96 -8.27 6.64
N GLU A 11 17.07 -8.79 7.47
CA GLU A 11 15.64 -8.88 7.13
C GLU A 11 14.83 -7.72 7.73
N VAL A 12 14.01 -7.07 6.89
CA VAL A 12 12.96 -6.14 7.30
C VAL A 12 11.62 -6.87 7.35
N VAL A 13 10.88 -6.72 8.45
CA VAL A 13 9.56 -7.34 8.62
C VAL A 13 8.50 -6.26 8.73
N LEU A 14 7.52 -6.29 7.84
CA LEU A 14 6.40 -5.35 7.80
C LEU A 14 5.08 -6.07 8.06
N ARG A 15 4.22 -5.48 8.89
CA ARG A 15 2.89 -6.02 9.18
C ARG A 15 1.81 -5.15 8.52
N PRO A 16 1.01 -5.69 7.58
CA PRO A 16 -0.23 -5.09 7.12
C PRO A 16 -1.17 -4.79 8.29
N VAL A 17 -1.67 -3.56 8.38
CA VAL A 17 -2.55 -3.12 9.47
C VAL A 17 -3.91 -2.60 9.00
N LYS A 18 -4.00 -2.03 7.79
CA LYS A 18 -5.26 -1.47 7.30
C LYS A 18 -5.25 -1.26 5.78
N PRO A 19 -6.29 -1.67 5.02
CA PRO A 19 -6.51 -1.17 3.67
C PRO A 19 -6.54 0.35 3.67
N CYS A 20 -5.91 1.02 2.70
CA CYS A 20 -5.84 2.47 2.76
C CYS A 20 -6.97 3.14 1.96
N PRO A 21 -7.92 3.84 2.65
CA PRO A 21 -8.91 4.67 1.98
C PRO A 21 -8.21 5.70 1.12
N ARG A 22 -8.75 5.95 -0.07
CA ARG A 22 -8.21 6.94 -0.98
C ARG A 22 -8.88 8.28 -0.74
N CYS A 23 -8.05 9.29 -0.53
CA CYS A 23 -8.44 10.69 -0.65
C CYS A 23 -8.44 11.11 -2.13
N PRO A 24 -8.80 12.36 -2.47
CA PRO A 24 -8.79 12.86 -3.84
C PRO A 24 -7.40 12.99 -4.50
N ILE A 25 -6.29 12.82 -3.77
CA ILE A 25 -4.94 13.03 -4.32
C ILE A 25 -4.63 12.21 -5.59
N PRO A 26 -5.04 10.94 -5.74
CA PRO A 26 -4.82 10.20 -6.99
C PRO A 26 -5.49 10.81 -8.23
N ASN A 27 -6.44 11.73 -8.07
CA ASN A 27 -7.09 12.46 -9.17
C ASN A 27 -6.25 13.63 -9.68
N VAL A 28 -5.12 13.95 -9.06
CA VAL A 28 -4.24 15.04 -9.47
C VAL A 28 -3.14 14.48 -10.37
N ASP A 29 -3.03 15.00 -11.58
CA ASP A 29 -1.93 14.70 -12.49
C ASP A 29 -0.60 15.19 -11.88
N PRO A 30 0.40 14.31 -11.65
CA PRO A 30 1.65 14.72 -11.02
C PRO A 30 2.54 15.64 -11.86
N ALA A 31 2.38 15.67 -13.18
CA ALA A 31 3.16 16.50 -14.10
C ALA A 31 2.57 17.89 -14.27
N THR A 32 1.24 18.02 -14.30
CA THR A 32 0.54 19.30 -14.56
C THR A 32 -0.11 19.91 -13.33
N GLY A 33 -0.44 19.10 -12.32
CA GLY A 33 -1.23 19.51 -11.16
C GLY A 33 -2.74 19.64 -11.44
N GLU A 34 -3.19 19.33 -12.65
CA GLU A 34 -4.61 19.37 -13.01
C GLU A 34 -5.37 18.23 -12.30
N THR A 35 -6.61 18.51 -11.89
CA THR A 35 -7.46 17.53 -11.18
C THR A 35 -8.54 16.98 -12.12
N SER A 36 -8.69 15.66 -12.17
CA SER A 36 -9.73 14.94 -12.92
C SER A 36 -10.30 13.76 -12.11
N PRO A 37 -11.62 13.51 -12.09
CA PRO A 37 -12.21 12.47 -11.24
C PRO A 37 -11.91 11.02 -11.66
N GLU A 38 -11.37 10.83 -12.87
CA GLU A 38 -11.27 9.55 -13.57
C GLU A 38 -10.72 8.39 -12.73
N VAL A 39 -9.68 8.63 -11.93
CA VAL A 39 -9.02 7.57 -11.14
C VAL A 39 -9.95 7.06 -10.04
N LEU A 40 -10.54 7.95 -9.24
CA LEU A 40 -11.47 7.55 -8.19
C LEU A 40 -12.79 7.02 -8.75
N ASP A 41 -13.30 7.58 -9.86
CA ASP A 41 -14.50 7.06 -10.53
C ASP A 41 -14.28 5.61 -10.96
N THR A 42 -13.13 5.33 -11.59
CA THR A 42 -12.77 3.97 -12.00
C THR A 42 -12.64 3.03 -10.80
N LEU A 43 -11.91 3.43 -9.76
CA LEU A 43 -11.75 2.61 -8.55
C LEU A 43 -13.10 2.38 -7.84
N SER A 44 -14.02 3.34 -7.87
CA SER A 44 -15.32 3.23 -7.22
C SER A 44 -16.15 2.04 -7.72
N THR A 45 -15.96 1.64 -8.97
CA THR A 45 -16.71 0.53 -9.60
C THR A 45 -16.39 -0.84 -9.00
N TYR A 46 -15.25 -1.01 -8.32
CA TYR A 46 -14.80 -2.34 -7.85
C TYR A 46 -13.96 -2.35 -6.57
N ARG A 47 -13.64 -1.21 -5.96
CA ARG A 47 -12.73 -1.10 -4.80
C ARG A 47 -13.38 -0.61 -3.50
N ALA A 48 -14.71 -0.56 -3.44
CA ALA A 48 -15.43 -0.36 -2.18
C ALA A 48 -15.08 -1.50 -1.20
N ASN A 49 -14.70 -1.15 0.03
CA ASN A 49 -14.19 -2.12 0.99
C ASN A 49 -14.98 -2.08 2.31
N PRO A 50 -15.70 -3.17 2.66
CA PRO A 50 -16.54 -3.20 3.86
C PRO A 50 -15.75 -3.14 5.17
N VAL A 51 -14.45 -3.47 5.17
CA VAL A 51 -13.59 -3.40 6.36
C VAL A 51 -13.36 -1.95 6.80
N VAL A 52 -13.60 -0.98 5.91
CA VAL A 52 -13.44 0.46 6.17
C VAL A 52 -14.70 1.22 5.75
N ASP A 53 -15.86 0.72 6.19
CA ASP A 53 -17.16 1.38 6.02
C ASP A 53 -17.52 1.69 4.56
N GLY A 54 -17.12 0.80 3.64
CA GLY A 54 -17.40 0.92 2.21
C GLY A 54 -16.52 1.93 1.47
N ALA A 55 -15.54 2.56 2.14
CA ALA A 55 -14.63 3.49 1.49
C ALA A 55 -13.87 2.83 0.32
N ILE A 56 -13.55 3.64 -0.69
CA ILE A 56 -12.76 3.18 -1.82
C ILE A 56 -11.31 3.01 -1.37
N THR A 57 -10.78 1.79 -1.50
CA THR A 57 -9.43 1.46 -1.02
C THR A 57 -8.50 1.04 -2.15
N PHE A 58 -7.26 1.53 -2.08
CA PHE A 58 -6.18 1.06 -2.94
C PHE A 58 -4.87 1.13 -2.17
N GLY A 59 -4.18 0.00 -2.08
CA GLY A 59 -3.01 -0.18 -1.23
C GLY A 59 -3.31 -0.63 0.21
N MET A 60 -2.25 -0.90 0.95
CA MET A 60 -2.26 -1.44 2.31
C MET A 60 -1.26 -0.67 3.17
N ASN A 61 -1.73 -0.12 4.29
CA ASN A 61 -0.84 0.46 5.29
C ASN A 61 -0.14 -0.67 6.04
N VAL A 62 1.16 -0.50 6.25
CA VAL A 62 2.01 -1.45 6.97
C VAL A 62 2.78 -0.73 8.07
N VAL A 63 3.14 -1.45 9.12
CA VAL A 63 4.03 -0.97 10.18
C VAL A 63 5.29 -1.83 10.25
N ILE A 64 6.39 -1.23 10.68
CA ILE A 64 7.67 -1.93 10.85
C ILE A 64 7.59 -2.77 12.13
N VAL A 65 7.82 -4.08 12.00
CA VAL A 65 7.95 -5.01 13.13
C VAL A 65 9.42 -5.23 13.49
N ARG A 66 10.30 -5.26 12.48
CA ARG A 66 11.75 -5.43 12.62
C ARG A 66 12.51 -4.78 11.47
N GLY A 67 13.77 -4.39 11.71
CA GLY A 67 14.65 -3.80 10.69
C GLY A 67 14.49 -2.28 10.55
N ALA A 68 13.97 -1.60 11.57
CA ALA A 68 13.94 -0.14 11.59
C ALA A 68 15.37 0.42 11.47
N GLY A 69 15.57 1.35 10.53
CA GLY A 69 16.89 1.90 10.20
C GLY A 69 17.59 1.21 9.03
N HIS A 70 17.15 0.02 8.61
CA HIS A 70 17.68 -0.63 7.42
C HIS A 70 17.18 0.08 6.14
N THR A 71 18.01 0.07 5.10
CA THR A 71 17.68 0.66 3.80
C THR A 71 17.20 -0.39 2.82
N LEU A 72 15.97 -0.24 2.34
CA LEU A 72 15.43 -1.06 1.25
C LEU A 72 15.91 -0.56 -0.12
N ARG A 73 16.12 -1.49 -1.05
CA ARG A 73 16.50 -1.20 -2.44
C ARG A 73 15.59 -1.93 -3.43
N VAL A 74 15.46 -1.36 -4.62
CA VAL A 74 14.83 -2.05 -5.74
C VAL A 74 15.63 -3.32 -6.02
N GLY A 75 14.93 -4.46 -6.08
CA GLY A 75 15.52 -5.78 -6.24
C GLY A 75 15.61 -6.60 -4.95
N ASP A 76 15.40 -5.99 -3.77
CA ASP A 76 15.29 -6.73 -2.51
C ASP A 76 14.15 -7.74 -2.58
N ALA A 77 14.44 -9.00 -2.22
CA ALA A 77 13.48 -10.09 -2.35
C ALA A 77 12.38 -9.99 -1.28
N VAL A 78 11.12 -10.13 -1.70
CA VAL A 78 9.95 -10.05 -0.81
C VAL A 78 9.27 -11.42 -0.72
N ALA A 79 8.96 -11.84 0.50
CA ALA A 79 8.21 -13.04 0.80
C ALA A 79 7.03 -12.73 1.74
N ALA A 80 5.95 -13.49 1.62
CA ALA A 80 4.78 -13.39 2.48
C ALA A 80 4.08 -14.74 2.58
N ASP A 81 3.42 -14.99 3.71
CA ASP A 81 2.54 -16.15 3.84
C ASP A 81 1.17 -15.84 3.27
N TRP A 82 0.63 -16.74 2.45
CA TRP A 82 -0.76 -16.65 2.03
C TRP A 82 -1.66 -16.93 3.22
N LYS A 83 -2.65 -16.07 3.45
CA LYS A 83 -3.78 -16.34 4.34
C LYS A 83 -5.05 -16.31 3.49
N PHE A 84 -5.62 -17.48 3.28
CA PHE A 84 -6.95 -17.67 2.71
C PHE A 84 -8.02 -17.43 3.76
#